data_AF-A0A812QQX1-F1
#
_entry.id   AF-A0A812QQX1-F1
#
_cell.length_a   1.000
_cell.length_b   1.000
_cell.length_c   1.000
_cell.angle_alpha   90.00
_cell.angle_beta   90.00
_cell.angle_gamma   90.00
#
_symmetry.space_group_name_H-M   'P 1'
#
loop_
_entity.id
_entity.type
_entity.pdbx_description
1 polymer ?
#
loop_
_entity_poly.entity_id
_entity_poly.type
_entity_poly.pdbx_seq_one_letter_code
_entity_poly.pdbx_strand_id
1 'polypeptide(L)'
;DQELGAYSEAFGCAVLVTSTDPQAFPVIHGQGPVGFEVEHCLSVDGAGHGDRNRNALAEAWREERSLKRAVASAFDCAASDMGHAEASEACGFDPEDMWKDYEPKEECPAPESPVPERYRGQPLPKRRSALINSWLYRAQKKQEAEEAMESWLRGFETSEAGDNFEALWEEFRTVDKQAEPNPGITAFPKEKDGILILRNPWLGLILSGIKTLEIRGMRLKPRTMWLGSKGLIFGQARIQSVCEIKTDELWRQLYPQHRWDRDSRPYRRTFALQLTDVRRLSRPQRYTHPSGAIGIVKYRKPKAATTAPEARPKRRVSQKAMPCKKAAMRI
;
A
#
# COMPACT_ATOMS: atom_id res chain seq x y z
N ASP A 1 -26.19 16.51 21.62
CA ASP A 1 -25.44 16.04 22.82
C ASP A 1 -25.59 14.56 23.11
N GLN A 2 -26.81 14.02 23.33
CA GLN A 2 -26.96 12.56 23.57
C GLN A 2 -26.43 11.68 22.41
N GLU A 3 -26.72 12.04 21.15
CA GLU A 3 -26.18 11.30 20.00
C GLU A 3 -24.65 11.43 19.92
N LEU A 4 -24.09 12.62 20.12
CA LEU A 4 -22.63 12.85 20.12
C LEU A 4 -21.93 12.05 21.24
N GLY A 5 -22.58 11.92 22.41
CA GLY A 5 -22.11 11.07 23.49
C GLY A 5 -22.06 9.60 23.09
N ALA A 6 -23.11 9.09 22.44
CA ALA A 6 -23.14 7.72 21.93
C ALA A 6 -22.05 7.47 20.86
N TYR A 7 -21.76 8.45 20.00
CA TYR A 7 -20.65 8.37 19.04
C TYR A 7 -19.29 8.36 19.73
N SER A 8 -19.05 9.25 20.69
CA SER A 8 -17.77 9.28 21.42
C SER A 8 -17.52 7.98 22.18
N GLU A 9 -18.54 7.41 22.81
CA GLU A 9 -18.47 6.14 23.54
C GLU A 9 -18.26 4.94 22.60
N ALA A 10 -18.96 4.90 21.46
CA ALA A 10 -18.83 3.80 20.49
C ALA A 10 -17.47 3.76 19.79
N PHE A 11 -16.83 4.92 19.57
CA PHE A 11 -15.61 5.03 18.78
C PHE A 11 -14.36 5.40 19.59
N GLY A 12 -14.50 5.68 20.89
CA GLY A 12 -13.39 5.99 21.79
C GLY A 12 -12.64 7.27 21.42
N CYS A 13 -13.29 8.23 20.78
CA CYS A 13 -12.66 9.45 20.28
C CYS A 13 -13.41 10.71 20.70
N ALA A 14 -12.69 11.84 20.76
CA ALA A 14 -13.28 13.16 20.97
C ALA A 14 -13.90 13.64 19.66
N VAL A 15 -15.16 14.07 19.73
CA VAL A 15 -15.93 14.53 18.57
C VAL A 15 -16.00 16.06 18.64
N LEU A 16 -15.43 16.75 17.65
CA LEU A 16 -15.49 18.21 17.56
C LEU A 16 -16.51 18.59 16.49
N VAL A 17 -17.53 19.35 16.88
CA VAL A 17 -18.53 19.92 15.96
C VAL A 17 -18.23 21.40 15.79
N THR A 18 -17.76 21.79 14.62
CA THR A 18 -17.51 23.20 14.30
C THR A 18 -18.52 23.67 13.28
N SER A 19 -19.42 24.57 13.67
CA SER A 19 -20.25 25.31 12.72
C SER A 19 -19.57 26.65 12.44
N THR A 20 -19.10 26.85 11.21
CA THR A 20 -18.56 28.14 10.76
C THR A 20 -19.61 29.04 10.11
N ASP A 21 -20.81 28.51 9.85
CA ASP A 21 -21.93 29.20 9.23
C ASP A 21 -23.24 28.65 9.82
N PRO A 22 -24.13 29.50 10.40
CA PRO A 22 -25.40 29.06 10.97
C PRO A 22 -26.38 28.47 9.94
N GLN A 23 -26.12 28.62 8.63
CA GLN A 23 -26.89 27.96 7.57
C GLN A 23 -26.21 26.71 7.00
N ALA A 24 -24.97 26.41 7.38
CA ALA A 24 -24.27 25.21 6.92
C ALA A 24 -24.58 24.01 7.82
N PHE A 25 -24.66 22.83 7.20
CA PHE A 25 -24.79 21.56 7.93
C PHE A 25 -23.55 21.35 8.82
N PRO A 26 -23.72 20.97 10.10
CA PRO A 26 -22.60 20.72 10.97
C PRO A 26 -21.78 19.54 10.44
N VAL A 27 -20.49 19.78 10.22
CA VAL A 27 -19.52 18.73 9.84
C VAL A 27 -18.90 18.18 11.13
N ILE A 28 -18.91 16.86 11.26
CA ILE A 28 -18.38 16.16 12.43
C ILE A 28 -16.95 15.72 12.11
N HIS A 29 -15.98 16.22 12.87
CA HIS A 29 -14.60 15.77 12.79
C HIS A 29 -14.28 14.85 13.97
N GLY A 30 -13.79 13.64 13.68
CA GLY A 30 -13.26 12.71 14.67
C GLY A 30 -11.76 12.50 14.49
N GLN A 31 -10.99 12.61 15.57
CA GLN A 31 -9.59 12.18 15.58
C GLN A 31 -9.47 10.90 16.42
N GLY A 32 -9.23 9.77 15.75
CA GLY A 32 -8.93 8.49 16.37
C GLY A 32 -7.67 7.85 15.78
N PRO A 33 -7.12 6.79 16.41
CA PRO A 33 -5.90 6.10 15.96
C PRO A 33 -6.04 5.43 14.58
N VAL A 34 -7.26 5.26 14.11
CA VAL A 34 -7.58 4.81 12.77
C VAL A 34 -8.20 6.00 12.04
N GLY A 35 -7.45 6.64 11.14
CA GLY A 35 -7.94 7.80 10.40
C GLY A 35 -9.08 7.40 9.45
N PHE A 36 -10.30 7.81 9.78
CA PHE A 36 -11.45 7.77 8.87
C PHE A 36 -12.20 9.10 8.96
N GLU A 37 -12.65 9.58 7.80
CA GLU A 37 -13.44 10.79 7.66
C GLU A 37 -14.88 10.34 7.40
N VAL A 38 -15.82 10.75 8.26
CA VAL A 38 -17.25 10.41 8.13
C VAL A 38 -17.99 11.68 7.74
N GLU A 39 -18.41 11.79 6.48
CA GLU A 39 -19.40 12.79 6.08
C GLU A 39 -20.80 12.24 6.35
N HIS A 40 -21.48 12.80 7.35
CA HIS A 40 -22.89 12.53 7.57
C HIS A 40 -23.69 13.83 7.66
N CYS A 41 -24.60 14.04 6.72
CA CYS A 41 -25.52 15.17 6.74
C CYS A 41 -26.76 14.80 7.57
N LEU A 42 -26.97 15.49 8.69
CA LEU A 42 -28.23 15.42 9.42
C LEU A 42 -29.28 16.25 8.67
N SER A 43 -30.26 15.58 8.04
CA SER A 43 -31.43 16.28 7.50
C SER A 43 -32.36 16.68 8.63
N VAL A 44 -32.56 17.98 8.83
CA VAL A 44 -33.68 18.49 9.62
C VAL A 44 -34.78 18.84 8.64
N ASP A 45 -35.63 17.88 8.29
CA ASP A 45 -36.88 18.18 7.60
C ASP A 45 -38.10 17.73 8.39
N GLY A 46 -39.08 18.63 8.37
CA GLY A 46 -40.27 18.65 9.17
C GLY A 46 -41.17 17.42 9.02
N ALA A 47 -41.79 17.11 10.14
CA ALA A 47 -43.11 16.50 10.30
C ALA A 47 -43.65 15.63 9.15
N GLY A 48 -43.61 14.31 9.39
CA GLY A 48 -44.68 13.42 8.95
C GLY A 48 -44.31 12.48 7.82
N HIS A 49 -43.50 11.45 8.10
CA HIS A 49 -43.59 10.06 7.57
C HIS A 49 -42.31 9.26 7.93
N GLY A 50 -41.92 9.24 9.22
CA GLY A 50 -40.59 8.75 9.66
C GLY A 50 -40.55 7.53 10.57
N ASP A 51 -41.67 6.99 11.05
CA ASP A 51 -41.62 5.98 12.12
C ASP A 51 -41.43 4.53 11.65
N ARG A 52 -41.69 4.21 10.38
CA ARG A 52 -41.54 2.83 9.89
C ARG A 52 -40.09 2.42 9.65
N ASN A 53 -39.18 3.36 9.40
CA ASN A 53 -37.79 3.03 9.06
C ASN A 53 -36.85 3.04 10.28
N ARG A 54 -37.24 3.71 11.37
CA ARG A 54 -36.45 3.77 12.62
C ARG A 54 -36.47 2.44 13.39
N ASN A 55 -37.62 1.76 13.43
CA ASN A 55 -37.72 0.45 14.10
C ASN A 55 -37.01 -0.65 13.32
N ALA A 56 -37.06 -0.64 11.99
CA ALA A 56 -36.39 -1.64 11.15
C ALA A 56 -34.86 -1.60 11.30
N LEU A 57 -34.26 -0.40 11.37
CA LEU A 57 -32.83 -0.23 11.63
C LEU A 57 -32.45 -0.64 13.06
N ALA A 58 -33.26 -0.30 14.06
CA ALA A 58 -33.02 -0.72 15.43
C ALA A 58 -33.15 -2.25 15.63
N GLU A 59 -34.03 -2.91 14.88
CA GLU A 59 -34.17 -4.38 14.87
C GLU A 59 -33.01 -5.05 14.15
N ALA A 60 -32.59 -4.57 12.97
CA ALA A 60 -31.42 -5.08 12.26
C ALA A 60 -30.14 -5.00 13.13
N TRP A 61 -29.98 -3.92 13.89
CA TRP A 61 -28.85 -3.75 14.81
C TRP A 61 -28.94 -4.68 16.05
N ARG A 62 -30.16 -5.00 16.52
CA ARG A 62 -30.36 -5.99 17.59
C ARG A 62 -30.05 -7.40 17.10
N GLU A 63 -30.46 -7.75 15.88
CA GLU A 63 -30.14 -9.04 15.27
C GLU A 63 -28.64 -9.22 15.07
N GLU A 64 -27.94 -8.20 14.56
CA GLU A 64 -26.48 -8.25 14.38
C GLU A 64 -25.73 -8.40 15.72
N ARG A 65 -26.17 -7.71 16.77
CA ARG A 65 -25.60 -7.88 18.13
C ARG A 65 -25.90 -9.25 18.70
N SER A 66 -27.09 -9.80 18.45
CA SER A 66 -27.47 -11.16 18.89
C SER A 66 -26.59 -12.21 18.21
N LEU A 67 -26.38 -12.07 16.88
CA LEU A 67 -25.52 -12.97 16.11
C LEU A 67 -24.08 -12.93 16.60
N LYS A 68 -23.54 -11.73 16.85
CA LYS A 68 -22.17 -11.56 17.38
C LYS A 68 -22.01 -12.17 18.78
N ARG A 69 -23.02 -12.07 19.66
CA ARG A 69 -23.02 -12.75 20.95
C ARG A 69 -23.11 -14.26 20.82
N ALA A 70 -23.93 -14.77 19.90
CA ALA A 70 -24.03 -16.21 19.65
C ALA A 70 -22.69 -16.78 19.12
N VAL A 71 -22.01 -16.08 18.22
CA VAL A 71 -20.69 -16.47 17.71
C VAL A 71 -19.62 -16.41 18.80
N ALA A 72 -19.60 -15.35 19.62
CA ALA A 72 -18.68 -15.25 20.75
C ALA A 72 -18.92 -16.37 21.78
N SER A 73 -20.18 -16.64 22.11
CA SER A 73 -20.55 -17.74 23.01
C SER A 73 -20.17 -19.10 22.43
N ALA A 74 -20.30 -19.31 21.11
CA ALA A 74 -19.87 -20.56 20.47
C ALA A 74 -18.34 -20.73 20.53
N PHE A 75 -17.58 -19.65 20.44
CA PHE A 75 -16.13 -19.65 20.63
C PHE A 75 -15.74 -19.94 22.08
N ASP A 76 -16.45 -19.37 23.06
CA ASP A 76 -16.19 -19.64 24.49
C ASP A 76 -16.56 -21.06 24.89
N CYS A 77 -17.64 -21.62 24.31
CA CYS A 77 -17.99 -23.04 24.47
C CYS A 77 -16.94 -23.96 23.82
N ALA A 78 -16.46 -23.63 22.61
CA ALA A 78 -15.42 -24.40 21.94
C ALA A 78 -14.06 -24.33 22.65
N ALA A 79 -13.75 -23.21 23.33
CA ALA A 79 -12.55 -23.06 24.13
C ALA A 79 -12.61 -23.83 25.46
N SER A 80 -13.81 -24.15 25.95
CA SER A 80 -14.03 -24.85 27.22
C SER A 80 -13.97 -26.38 27.11
N ASP A 81 -14.03 -26.93 25.89
CA ASP A 81 -14.20 -28.38 25.64
C ASP A 81 -12.95 -29.11 25.13
N MET A 82 -11.75 -28.52 25.25
CA MET A 82 -10.51 -29.24 24.95
C MET A 82 -9.96 -30.01 26.16
N GLY A 83 -10.69 -31.08 26.51
CA GLY A 83 -10.17 -32.25 27.22
C GLY A 83 -9.89 -33.38 26.22
N HIS A 84 -8.74 -34.03 26.35
CA HIS A 84 -8.21 -35.03 25.43
C HIS A 84 -9.11 -36.24 25.12
N ALA A 85 -8.99 -36.68 23.86
CA ALA A 85 -9.14 -38.04 23.31
C ALA A 85 -10.55 -38.53 22.92
N GLU A 86 -10.58 -39.19 21.77
CA GLU A 86 -11.69 -39.96 21.18
C GLU A 86 -12.78 -39.18 20.43
N ALA A 87 -12.48 -38.80 19.19
CA ALA A 87 -13.49 -38.62 18.14
C ALA A 87 -12.85 -38.79 16.75
N SER A 88 -12.51 -40.02 16.38
CA SER A 88 -12.13 -40.37 14.99
C SER A 88 -13.06 -41.42 14.36
N GLU A 89 -14.29 -41.57 14.84
CA GLU A 89 -15.18 -42.66 14.40
C GLU A 89 -16.63 -42.24 14.08
N ALA A 90 -16.89 -40.94 13.84
CA ALA A 90 -18.25 -40.44 13.57
C ALA A 90 -18.47 -39.76 12.21
N CYS A 91 -17.42 -39.60 11.39
CA CYS A 91 -17.56 -39.13 10.02
C CYS A 91 -16.96 -40.19 9.11
N GLY A 92 -17.79 -41.05 8.53
CA GLY A 92 -17.43 -41.99 7.46
C GLY A 92 -17.05 -41.26 6.17
N PHE A 93 -16.08 -40.36 6.27
CA PHE A 93 -15.49 -39.58 5.20
C PHE A 93 -14.12 -40.18 4.94
N ASP A 94 -14.04 -41.05 3.94
CA ASP A 94 -12.78 -41.52 3.41
C ASP A 94 -12.25 -40.49 2.39
N PRO A 95 -11.16 -39.77 2.69
CA PRO A 95 -10.58 -38.81 1.75
C PRO A 95 -10.09 -39.45 0.44
N GLU A 96 -9.96 -40.79 0.35
CA GLU A 96 -9.65 -41.48 -0.91
C GLU A 96 -10.87 -41.64 -1.85
N ASP A 97 -12.11 -41.56 -1.34
CA ASP A 97 -13.32 -41.66 -2.17
C ASP A 97 -13.53 -40.43 -3.07
N MET A 98 -12.96 -39.28 -2.70
CA MET A 98 -13.10 -38.03 -3.45
C MET A 98 -12.37 -38.04 -4.81
N TRP A 99 -11.51 -39.03 -5.05
CA TRP A 99 -10.67 -39.12 -6.24
C TRP A 99 -11.06 -40.25 -7.21
N LYS A 100 -12.04 -41.08 -6.85
CA LYS A 100 -12.45 -42.26 -7.66
C LYS A 100 -13.21 -41.88 -8.94
N ASP A 101 -13.85 -40.71 -8.95
CA ASP A 101 -14.63 -40.21 -10.09
C ASP A 101 -13.92 -39.10 -10.89
N TYR A 102 -12.63 -38.86 -10.63
CA TYR A 102 -11.86 -37.92 -11.43
C TYR A 102 -11.43 -38.57 -12.75
N GLU A 103 -12.32 -38.53 -13.74
CA GLU A 103 -11.95 -38.77 -15.14
C GLU A 103 -11.19 -37.55 -15.68
N PRO A 104 -9.89 -37.67 -16.01
CA PRO A 104 -9.16 -36.57 -16.61
C PRO A 104 -9.77 -36.28 -17.99
N LYS A 105 -10.38 -35.10 -18.14
CA LYS A 105 -10.86 -34.62 -19.44
C LYS A 105 -9.69 -34.56 -20.41
N GLU A 106 -9.91 -35.18 -21.56
CA GLU A 106 -8.98 -35.41 -22.67
C GLU A 106 -8.01 -34.23 -22.90
N GLU A 107 -6.73 -34.57 -22.86
CA GLU A 107 -5.60 -33.69 -23.10
C GLU A 107 -5.63 -33.13 -24.53
N CYS A 108 -5.27 -31.85 -24.68
CA CYS A 108 -4.96 -31.29 -25.98
C CYS A 108 -3.81 -32.09 -26.63
N PRO A 109 -3.89 -32.45 -27.92
CA PRO A 109 -2.84 -33.23 -28.57
C PRO A 109 -1.53 -32.44 -28.59
N ALA A 110 -0.48 -33.04 -28.03
CA ALA A 110 0.87 -32.52 -28.10
C ALA A 110 1.37 -32.50 -29.55
N PRO A 111 2.13 -31.48 -29.99
CA PRO A 111 2.75 -31.50 -31.31
C PRO A 111 3.84 -32.59 -31.34
N GLU A 112 3.65 -33.58 -32.20
CA GLU A 112 4.63 -34.62 -32.52
C GLU A 112 5.88 -33.97 -33.15
N SER A 113 6.87 -33.66 -32.32
CA SER A 113 8.23 -33.40 -32.78
C SER A 113 9.06 -34.66 -32.55
N PRO A 114 9.69 -35.25 -33.58
CA PRO A 114 10.50 -36.45 -33.41
C PRO A 114 11.71 -36.13 -32.53
N VAL A 115 11.80 -36.83 -31.39
CA VAL A 115 12.96 -36.79 -30.50
C VAL A 115 14.12 -37.47 -31.23
N PRO A 116 15.29 -36.81 -31.40
CA PRO A 116 16.45 -37.43 -32.04
C PRO A 116 16.91 -38.66 -31.27
N GLU A 117 17.09 -39.78 -31.96
CA GLU A 117 17.44 -41.11 -31.44
C GLU A 117 18.85 -41.20 -30.78
N ARG A 118 19.54 -40.08 -30.61
CA ARG A 118 20.91 -39.99 -30.08
C ARG A 118 21.05 -40.10 -28.55
N TYR A 119 19.97 -40.34 -27.81
CA TYR A 119 20.00 -40.38 -26.34
C TYR A 119 19.53 -41.70 -25.71
N ARG A 120 19.41 -42.80 -26.46
CA ARG A 120 19.29 -44.13 -25.83
C ARG A 120 20.64 -44.57 -25.26
N GLY A 121 20.75 -44.61 -23.94
CA GLY A 121 21.83 -45.34 -23.25
C GLY A 121 22.81 -44.53 -22.40
N GLN A 122 22.64 -43.22 -22.23
CA GLN A 122 23.48 -42.48 -21.28
C GLN A 122 22.82 -42.38 -19.89
N PRO A 123 23.54 -42.70 -18.79
CA PRO A 123 23.03 -42.51 -17.45
C PRO A 123 22.78 -41.02 -17.20
N LEU A 124 21.54 -40.68 -16.85
CA LEU A 124 21.15 -39.31 -16.51
C LEU A 124 22.02 -38.79 -15.36
N PRO A 125 22.65 -37.60 -15.49
CA PRO A 125 23.36 -36.99 -14.37
C PRO A 125 22.36 -36.74 -13.23
N LYS A 126 22.74 -37.12 -12.01
CA LYS A 126 21.94 -36.95 -10.78
C LYS A 126 21.65 -35.45 -10.54
N ARG A 127 20.58 -34.93 -11.16
CA ARG A 127 20.16 -33.51 -11.18
C ARG A 127 19.48 -33.00 -9.89
N ARG A 128 19.49 -33.77 -8.78
CA ARG A 128 18.82 -33.35 -7.54
C ARG A 128 19.57 -32.27 -6.74
N SER A 129 20.89 -32.18 -6.85
CA SER A 129 21.68 -31.22 -6.04
C SER A 129 21.65 -29.77 -6.56
N ALA A 130 21.48 -29.56 -7.88
CA ALA A 130 21.48 -28.22 -8.46
C ALA A 130 20.20 -27.40 -8.16
N LEU A 131 19.05 -28.06 -7.99
CA LEU A 131 17.77 -27.39 -7.73
C LEU A 131 17.64 -26.92 -6.27
N ILE A 132 18.16 -27.70 -5.30
CA ILE A 132 18.13 -27.35 -3.88
C ILE A 132 18.98 -26.10 -3.60
N ASN A 133 20.15 -26.00 -4.25
CA ASN A 133 21.03 -24.84 -4.13
C ASN A 133 20.42 -23.55 -4.73
N SER A 134 19.50 -23.66 -5.71
CA SER A 134 18.82 -22.48 -6.28
C SER A 134 17.75 -21.90 -5.35
N TRP A 135 17.03 -22.75 -4.61
CA TRP A 135 15.97 -22.29 -3.69
C TRP A 135 16.55 -21.60 -2.45
N LEU A 136 17.55 -22.21 -1.82
CA LEU A 136 18.24 -21.62 -0.65
C LEU A 136 18.89 -20.28 -1.02
N TYR A 137 19.53 -20.19 -2.19
CA TYR A 137 20.10 -18.94 -2.67
C TYR A 137 19.04 -17.84 -2.89
N ARG A 138 17.88 -18.18 -3.46
CA ARG A 138 16.77 -17.23 -3.64
C ARG A 138 16.15 -16.80 -2.31
N ALA A 139 16.05 -17.71 -1.34
CA ALA A 139 15.56 -17.41 0.00
C ALA A 139 16.53 -16.49 0.76
N GLN A 140 17.84 -16.75 0.68
CA GLN A 140 18.86 -15.89 1.26
C GLN A 140 18.85 -14.50 0.63
N LYS A 141 18.81 -14.40 -0.71
CA LYS A 141 18.73 -13.10 -1.40
C LYS A 141 17.45 -12.34 -1.09
N LYS A 142 16.35 -13.05 -0.82
CA LYS A 142 15.11 -12.45 -0.32
C LYS A 142 15.31 -11.86 1.07
N GLN A 143 15.92 -12.61 1.99
CA GLN A 143 16.18 -12.16 3.36
C GLN A 143 17.13 -10.96 3.40
N GLU A 144 18.23 -10.99 2.63
CA GLU A 144 19.17 -9.86 2.52
C GLU A 144 18.48 -8.60 1.98
N ALA A 145 17.59 -8.76 1.00
CA ALA A 145 16.80 -7.64 0.47
C ALA A 145 15.77 -7.12 1.48
N GLU A 146 15.15 -8.00 2.27
CA GLU A 146 14.20 -7.64 3.33
C GLU A 146 14.90 -6.92 4.49
N GLU A 147 16.05 -7.40 4.95
CA GLU A 147 16.85 -6.76 6.01
C GLU A 147 17.43 -5.41 5.57
N ALA A 148 17.96 -5.32 4.34
CA ALA A 148 18.41 -4.06 3.77
C ALA A 148 17.26 -3.05 3.64
N MET A 149 16.06 -3.54 3.32
CA MET A 149 14.86 -2.73 3.20
C MET A 149 14.30 -2.30 4.56
N GLU A 150 14.31 -3.15 5.58
CA GLU A 150 13.93 -2.77 6.95
C GLU A 150 14.92 -1.78 7.58
N SER A 151 16.21 -1.94 7.33
CA SER A 151 17.24 -0.98 7.74
C SER A 151 16.96 0.39 7.11
N TRP A 152 16.65 0.39 5.81
CA TRP A 152 16.29 1.59 5.07
C TRP A 152 14.97 2.24 5.54
N LEU A 153 13.94 1.44 5.82
CA LEU A 153 12.67 1.94 6.35
C LEU A 153 12.85 2.60 7.73
N ARG A 154 13.73 2.05 8.58
CA ARG A 154 14.08 2.64 9.88
C ARG A 154 14.81 3.98 9.75
N GLY A 155 15.77 4.10 8.83
CA GLY A 155 16.48 5.37 8.57
C GLY A 155 15.56 6.49 8.06
N PHE A 156 14.49 6.13 7.35
CA PHE A 156 13.56 7.06 6.73
C PHE A 156 12.56 7.71 7.69
N GLU A 157 12.11 6.99 8.72
CA GLU A 157 11.13 7.51 9.69
C GLU A 157 11.76 8.46 10.73
N THR A 158 13.05 8.30 11.02
CA THR A 158 13.77 9.12 12.01
C THR A 158 14.34 10.42 11.45
N SER A 159 14.30 10.60 10.13
CA SER A 159 14.89 11.77 9.47
C SER A 159 13.91 12.96 9.49
N GLU A 160 14.05 13.83 10.49
CA GLU A 160 13.56 15.22 10.44
C GLU A 160 14.22 16.07 9.32
N ALA A 161 15.12 15.48 8.51
CA ALA A 161 15.83 16.16 7.45
C ALA A 161 14.93 16.40 6.23
N GLY A 162 14.19 17.51 6.28
CA GLY A 162 13.35 18.01 5.19
C GLY A 162 14.08 18.32 3.87
N ASP A 163 15.41 18.28 3.79
CA ASP A 163 16.13 18.73 2.58
C ASP A 163 17.35 17.92 2.14
N ASN A 164 17.77 16.86 2.85
CA ASN A 164 18.98 16.11 2.46
C ASN A 164 18.68 15.04 1.37
N PHE A 165 18.24 15.53 0.22
CA PHE A 165 18.05 14.76 -1.02
C PHE A 165 19.24 13.86 -1.35
N GLU A 166 20.46 14.33 -1.11
CA GLU A 166 21.67 13.60 -1.45
C GLU A 166 21.92 12.43 -0.48
N ALA A 167 21.59 12.56 0.81
CA ALA A 167 21.64 11.44 1.75
C ALA A 167 20.61 10.36 1.42
N LEU A 168 19.36 10.76 1.11
CA LEU A 168 18.30 9.85 0.65
C LEU A 168 18.71 9.09 -0.61
N TRP A 169 19.46 9.75 -1.50
CA TRP A 169 19.96 9.16 -2.73
C TRP A 169 21.13 8.20 -2.50
N GLU A 170 22.09 8.57 -1.66
CA GLU A 170 23.25 7.71 -1.35
C GLU A 170 22.85 6.44 -0.58
N GLU A 171 21.87 6.54 0.31
CA GLU A 171 21.32 5.36 1.00
C GLU A 171 20.61 4.42 0.01
N PHE A 172 19.87 4.99 -0.95
CA PHE A 172 19.23 4.24 -2.02
C PHE A 172 20.22 3.57 -2.99
N ARG A 173 21.45 4.11 -3.11
CA ARG A 173 22.56 3.49 -3.86
C ARG A 173 23.21 2.34 -3.10
N THR A 174 23.30 2.41 -1.77
CA THR A 174 24.00 1.37 -0.99
C THR A 174 23.35 0.00 -1.08
N VAL A 175 22.02 -0.07 -1.12
CA VAL A 175 21.28 -1.33 -1.36
C VAL A 175 21.52 -1.88 -2.77
N ASP A 176 21.93 -1.01 -3.69
CA ASP A 176 21.99 -1.26 -5.12
C ASP A 176 23.37 -1.66 -5.66
N LYS A 177 24.42 -1.60 -4.83
CA LYS A 177 25.79 -1.99 -5.24
C LYS A 177 25.90 -3.45 -5.71
N GLN A 178 24.88 -4.27 -5.50
CA GLN A 178 24.83 -5.66 -5.98
C GLN A 178 24.07 -5.85 -7.30
N ALA A 179 23.38 -4.83 -7.82
CA ALA A 179 22.68 -4.93 -9.09
C ALA A 179 23.60 -4.47 -10.23
N GLU A 180 23.83 -5.35 -11.20
CA GLU A 180 24.56 -5.02 -12.43
C GLU A 180 23.99 -3.73 -13.06
N PRO A 181 24.84 -2.81 -13.55
CA PRO A 181 24.41 -1.53 -14.10
C PRO A 181 23.57 -1.75 -15.36
N ASN A 182 22.26 -1.80 -15.17
CA ASN A 182 21.30 -1.76 -16.26
C ASN A 182 21.56 -0.46 -17.05
N PRO A 183 21.74 -0.49 -18.39
CA PRO A 183 22.04 0.70 -19.19
C PRO A 183 21.01 1.78 -18.86
N GLY A 184 21.45 2.75 -18.07
CA GLY A 184 20.57 3.73 -17.45
C GLY A 184 19.78 4.46 -18.52
N ILE A 185 18.49 4.71 -18.25
CA ILE A 185 17.72 5.59 -19.12
C ILE A 185 18.38 6.97 -19.09
N THR A 186 18.76 7.45 -20.27
CA THR A 186 19.18 8.85 -20.50
C THR A 186 18.00 9.76 -20.84
N ALA A 187 16.82 9.18 -21.12
CA ALA A 187 15.61 9.95 -21.39
C ALA A 187 15.09 10.63 -20.12
N PHE A 188 14.71 11.89 -20.26
CA PHE A 188 14.07 12.68 -19.21
C PHE A 188 12.53 12.68 -19.39
N PRO A 189 11.76 12.77 -18.31
CA PRO A 189 10.30 12.93 -18.38
C PRO A 189 9.94 14.20 -19.13
N LYS A 190 8.96 14.11 -20.04
CA LYS A 190 8.40 15.25 -20.77
C LYS A 190 7.23 15.85 -20.00
N GLU A 191 6.96 17.13 -20.23
CA GLU A 191 5.79 17.82 -19.66
C GLU A 191 4.50 17.02 -19.93
N LYS A 192 3.69 16.85 -18.88
CA LYS A 192 2.42 16.08 -18.89
C LYS A 192 2.56 14.56 -19.04
N ASP A 193 3.77 14.00 -19.00
CA ASP A 193 3.96 12.55 -18.85
C ASP A 193 3.31 12.04 -17.56
N GLY A 194 2.87 10.78 -17.54
CA GLY A 194 2.29 10.15 -16.35
C GLY A 194 3.36 9.61 -15.40
N ILE A 195 3.25 9.96 -14.13
CA ILE A 195 4.08 9.42 -13.04
C ILE A 195 3.17 8.59 -12.13
N LEU A 196 3.52 7.32 -11.94
CA LEU A 196 2.91 6.44 -10.95
C LEU A 196 3.57 6.69 -9.61
N ILE A 197 2.79 7.21 -8.67
CA ILE A 197 3.21 7.45 -7.30
C ILE A 197 3.11 6.15 -6.52
N LEU A 198 4.27 5.72 -6.02
CA LEU A 198 4.46 4.49 -5.26
C LEU A 198 5.00 4.85 -3.89
N ARG A 199 4.48 4.18 -2.86
CA ARG A 199 5.05 4.26 -1.53
C ARG A 199 6.25 3.33 -1.42
N ASN A 200 7.16 3.69 -0.52
CA ASN A 200 8.16 2.77 -0.02
C ASN A 200 7.46 1.73 0.88
N PRO A 201 7.85 0.44 0.85
CA PRO A 201 8.98 -0.16 0.14
C PRO A 201 8.76 -0.52 -1.36
N TRP A 202 7.51 -0.44 -1.84
CA TRP A 202 7.11 -1.01 -3.13
C TRP A 202 7.88 -0.50 -4.33
N LEU A 203 8.25 0.79 -4.32
CA LEU A 203 9.05 1.39 -5.38
C LEU A 203 10.42 0.70 -5.55
N GLY A 204 11.10 0.42 -4.44
CA GLY A 204 12.41 -0.26 -4.45
C GLY A 204 12.30 -1.67 -5.01
N LEU A 205 11.29 -2.42 -4.60
CA LEU A 205 11.04 -3.78 -5.09
C LEU A 205 10.73 -3.83 -6.60
N ILE A 206 10.05 -2.80 -7.14
CA ILE A 206 9.81 -2.71 -8.58
C ILE A 206 11.12 -2.41 -9.31
N LEU A 207 11.90 -1.44 -8.82
CA LEU A 207 13.16 -1.04 -9.46
C LEU A 207 14.24 -2.13 -9.42
N SER A 208 14.22 -3.00 -8.41
CA SER A 208 15.09 -4.20 -8.35
C SER A 208 14.57 -5.36 -9.20
N GLY A 209 13.37 -5.25 -9.77
CA GLY A 209 12.73 -6.31 -10.56
C GLY A 209 12.14 -7.45 -9.74
N ILE A 210 12.17 -7.38 -8.40
CA ILE A 210 11.59 -8.39 -7.51
C ILE A 210 10.06 -8.37 -7.56
N LYS A 211 9.47 -7.17 -7.64
CA LYS A 211 8.03 -6.94 -7.75
C LYS A 211 7.67 -6.59 -9.20
N THR A 212 6.96 -7.49 -9.86
CA THR A 212 6.58 -7.37 -11.27
C THR A 212 5.10 -7.04 -11.47
N LEU A 213 4.27 -7.13 -10.42
CA LEU A 213 2.86 -6.77 -10.44
C LEU A 213 2.56 -5.61 -9.51
N GLU A 214 1.96 -4.53 -10.03
CA GLU A 214 1.42 -3.43 -9.23
C GLU A 214 -0.10 -3.58 -9.03
N ILE A 215 -0.58 -3.35 -7.81
CA ILE A 215 -1.97 -3.61 -7.44
C ILE A 215 -2.77 -2.31 -7.32
N ARG A 216 -3.90 -2.21 -8.01
CA ARG A 216 -4.77 -1.02 -7.99
C ARG A 216 -6.26 -1.39 -7.99
N GLY A 217 -7.09 -0.49 -7.44
CA GLY A 217 -8.54 -0.61 -7.50
C GLY A 217 -9.17 -0.26 -8.87
N MET A 218 -8.35 0.20 -9.82
CA MET A 218 -8.77 0.68 -11.14
C MET A 218 -7.90 0.06 -12.24
N ARG A 219 -8.55 -0.33 -13.34
CA ARG A 219 -7.88 -0.79 -14.55
C ARG A 219 -7.18 0.38 -15.25
N LEU A 220 -5.90 0.24 -15.54
CA LEU A 220 -5.14 1.19 -16.35
C LEU A 220 -4.96 0.67 -17.79
N LYS A 221 -4.77 1.60 -18.74
CA LYS A 221 -4.40 1.23 -20.11
C LYS A 221 -2.91 0.87 -20.18
N PRO A 222 -2.50 -0.14 -20.97
CA PRO A 222 -1.10 -0.41 -21.25
C PRO A 222 -0.38 0.83 -21.77
N ARG A 223 0.72 1.22 -21.12
CA ARG A 223 1.54 2.39 -21.46
C ARG A 223 2.83 2.40 -20.64
N THR A 224 3.81 3.17 -21.09
CA THR A 224 5.00 3.48 -20.31
C THR A 224 4.71 4.59 -19.30
N MET A 225 5.21 4.44 -18.06
CA MET A 225 5.03 5.42 -17.00
C MET A 225 6.33 5.62 -16.22
N TRP A 226 6.50 6.83 -15.71
CA TRP A 226 7.55 7.15 -14.75
C TRP A 226 7.17 6.65 -13.36
N LEU A 227 8.14 6.20 -12.58
CA LEU A 227 7.95 5.72 -11.21
C LEU A 227 8.48 6.78 -10.24
N GLY A 228 7.62 7.26 -9.36
CA GLY A 228 7.99 8.36 -8.46
C GLY A 228 7.48 8.19 -7.03
N SER A 229 8.15 8.89 -6.11
CA SER A 229 7.80 8.99 -4.70
C SER A 229 8.35 10.31 -4.15
N LYS A 230 7.62 10.95 -3.22
CA LYS A 230 8.03 12.19 -2.53
C LYS A 230 8.65 13.28 -3.45
N GLY A 231 8.02 13.59 -4.58
CA GLY A 231 8.51 14.64 -5.50
C GLY A 231 9.74 14.25 -6.34
N LEU A 232 10.15 12.99 -6.33
CA LEU A 232 11.25 12.45 -7.12
C LEU A 232 10.80 11.33 -8.05
N ILE A 233 11.40 11.26 -9.23
CA ILE A 233 11.27 10.16 -10.20
C ILE A 233 12.54 9.34 -10.15
N PHE A 234 12.40 8.02 -10.01
CA PHE A 234 13.53 7.10 -9.83
C PHE A 234 13.78 6.18 -11.03
N GLY A 235 12.78 6.02 -11.89
CA GLY A 235 12.86 5.11 -13.03
C GLY A 235 11.61 5.16 -13.89
N GLN A 236 11.56 4.23 -14.82
CA GLN A 236 10.44 4.04 -15.75
C GLN A 236 10.09 2.56 -15.81
N ALA A 237 8.82 2.25 -16.02
CA ALA A 237 8.35 0.91 -16.32
C ALA A 237 7.25 0.97 -17.38
N ARG A 238 7.06 -0.13 -18.10
CA ARG A 238 5.96 -0.34 -19.03
C ARG A 238 4.88 -1.17 -18.37
N ILE A 239 3.63 -0.69 -18.39
CA ILE A 239 2.48 -1.54 -18.14
C ILE A 239 2.22 -2.35 -19.42
N GLN A 240 2.52 -3.64 -19.39
CA GLN A 240 2.32 -4.53 -20.54
C GLN A 240 0.87 -5.01 -20.64
N SER A 241 0.33 -5.54 -19.55
CA SER A 241 -1.01 -6.12 -19.48
C SER A 241 -1.66 -5.82 -18.14
N VAL A 242 -2.99 -5.98 -18.09
CA VAL A 242 -3.77 -5.78 -16.86
C VAL A 242 -4.74 -6.94 -16.68
N CYS A 243 -4.65 -7.61 -15.54
CA CYS A 243 -5.49 -8.73 -15.14
C CYS A 243 -6.36 -8.34 -13.93
N GLU A 244 -7.63 -8.72 -13.92
CA GLU A 244 -8.50 -8.56 -12.75
C GLU A 244 -8.37 -9.79 -11.86
N ILE A 245 -8.05 -9.59 -10.57
CA ILE A 245 -7.93 -10.66 -9.58
C ILE A 245 -9.31 -10.86 -8.93
N LYS A 246 -10.03 -11.89 -9.40
CA LYS A 246 -11.41 -12.17 -9.00
C LYS A 246 -11.54 -12.93 -7.67
N THR A 247 -10.52 -13.68 -7.28
CA THR A 247 -10.54 -14.55 -6.09
C THR A 247 -9.31 -14.31 -5.22
N ASP A 248 -9.45 -14.52 -3.91
CA ASP A 248 -8.32 -14.44 -2.97
C ASP A 248 -7.34 -15.62 -3.15
N GLU A 249 -7.78 -16.70 -3.77
CA GLU A 249 -6.90 -17.81 -4.17
C GLU A 249 -5.91 -17.37 -5.26
N LEU A 250 -6.39 -16.73 -6.33
CA LEU A 250 -5.50 -16.17 -7.36
C LEU A 250 -4.60 -15.07 -6.78
N TRP A 251 -5.10 -14.29 -5.82
CA TRP A 251 -4.29 -13.30 -5.09
C TRP A 251 -3.10 -13.97 -4.41
N ARG A 252 -3.31 -15.00 -3.59
CA ARG A 252 -2.24 -15.75 -2.92
C ARG A 252 -1.24 -16.35 -3.91
N GLN A 253 -1.72 -16.92 -5.01
CA GLN A 253 -0.85 -17.48 -6.06
C GLN A 253 0.06 -16.42 -6.71
N LEU A 254 -0.41 -15.16 -6.81
CA LEU A 254 0.34 -14.05 -7.37
C LEU A 254 1.27 -13.35 -6.35
N TYR A 255 1.28 -13.78 -5.08
CA TYR A 255 2.12 -13.22 -4.01
C TYR A 255 3.60 -13.04 -4.41
N PRO A 256 4.28 -14.00 -5.06
CA PRO A 256 5.68 -13.83 -5.44
C PRO A 256 5.94 -12.63 -6.35
N GLN A 257 4.92 -12.16 -7.07
CA GLN A 257 5.01 -11.07 -8.04
C GLN A 257 4.55 -9.73 -7.46
N HIS A 258 3.50 -9.71 -6.61
CA HIS A 258 2.99 -8.47 -6.02
C HIS A 258 3.55 -8.17 -4.62
N ARG A 259 4.13 -9.14 -3.91
CA ARG A 259 4.82 -8.98 -2.61
C ARG A 259 3.98 -8.33 -1.51
N TRP A 260 2.66 -8.41 -1.60
CA TRP A 260 1.77 -7.82 -0.61
C TRP A 260 1.44 -8.89 0.43
N ASP A 261 1.91 -8.69 1.65
CA ASP A 261 1.77 -9.63 2.76
C ASP A 261 0.40 -9.50 3.45
N ARG A 262 -0.65 -9.83 2.70
CA ARG A 262 -2.02 -9.96 3.22
C ARG A 262 -2.68 -11.11 2.51
N ASP A 263 -3.49 -11.88 3.22
CA ASP A 263 -4.19 -13.04 2.64
C ASP A 263 -5.38 -12.68 1.77
N SER A 264 -5.86 -11.43 1.86
CA SER A 264 -7.04 -10.94 1.15
C SER A 264 -6.73 -9.73 0.27
N ARG A 265 -7.49 -9.60 -0.82
CA ARG A 265 -7.37 -8.49 -1.76
C ARG A 265 -7.70 -7.15 -1.08
N PRO A 266 -6.92 -6.09 -1.35
CA PRO A 266 -7.12 -4.78 -0.73
C PRO A 266 -8.33 -4.00 -1.28
N TYR A 267 -8.84 -4.39 -2.46
CA TYR A 267 -9.98 -3.73 -3.10
C TYR A 267 -11.03 -4.74 -3.54
N ARG A 268 -12.31 -4.35 -3.51
CA ARG A 268 -13.42 -5.14 -4.06
C ARG A 268 -13.18 -5.52 -5.52
N ARG A 269 -12.66 -4.58 -6.32
CA ARG A 269 -12.19 -4.81 -7.69
C ARG A 269 -10.70 -4.59 -7.73
N THR A 270 -9.93 -5.67 -7.72
CA THR A 270 -8.47 -5.62 -7.67
C THR A 270 -7.91 -5.91 -9.05
N PHE A 271 -7.09 -4.99 -9.57
CA PHE A 271 -6.39 -5.15 -10.83
C PHE A 271 -4.89 -5.26 -10.59
N ALA A 272 -4.27 -6.29 -11.17
CA ALA A 272 -2.83 -6.44 -11.26
C ALA A 272 -2.32 -5.88 -12.58
N LEU A 273 -1.41 -4.91 -12.49
CA LEU A 273 -0.74 -4.27 -13.60
C LEU A 273 0.61 -4.95 -13.79
N GLN A 274 0.79 -5.66 -14.91
CA GLN A 274 2.07 -6.28 -15.24
C GLN A 274 3.07 -5.21 -15.64
N LEU A 275 4.12 -5.07 -14.83
CA LEU A 275 5.24 -4.18 -15.10
C LEU A 275 6.35 -4.95 -15.83
N THR A 276 6.80 -4.38 -16.94
CA THR A 276 7.95 -4.85 -17.72
C THR A 276 8.87 -3.68 -18.05
N ASP A 277 10.02 -3.99 -18.66
CA ASP A 277 10.99 -2.99 -19.11
C ASP A 277 11.35 -1.98 -18.02
N VAL A 278 11.48 -2.46 -16.78
CA VAL A 278 11.81 -1.60 -15.65
C VAL A 278 13.26 -1.13 -15.81
N ARG A 279 13.43 0.18 -15.84
CA ARG A 279 14.74 0.80 -15.99
C ARG A 279 14.90 1.93 -14.99
N ARG A 280 16.02 1.91 -14.27
CA ARG A 280 16.37 2.93 -13.29
C ARG A 280 16.97 4.16 -13.97
N LEU A 281 16.76 5.32 -13.37
CA LEU A 281 17.51 6.52 -13.71
C LEU A 281 18.85 6.51 -12.96
N SER A 282 19.90 7.00 -13.62
CA SER A 282 21.23 7.15 -13.01
C SER A 282 21.25 8.18 -11.88
N ARG A 283 20.30 9.14 -11.89
CA ARG A 283 20.03 10.10 -10.82
C ARG A 283 18.54 10.44 -10.77
N PRO A 284 17.90 10.55 -9.60
CA PRO A 284 16.50 10.88 -9.51
C PRO A 284 16.22 12.26 -10.06
N GLN A 285 15.05 12.42 -10.66
CA GLN A 285 14.61 13.68 -11.23
C GLN A 285 13.51 14.30 -10.37
N ARG A 286 13.69 15.56 -9.97
CA ARG A 286 12.67 16.31 -9.23
C ARG A 286 11.48 16.64 -10.13
N TYR A 287 10.28 16.60 -9.57
CA TYR A 287 9.06 17.07 -10.20
C TYR A 287 8.18 17.81 -9.19
N THR A 288 7.24 18.62 -9.68
CA THR A 288 6.26 19.27 -8.80
C THR A 288 5.18 18.26 -8.40
N HIS A 289 5.21 17.80 -7.15
CA HIS A 289 4.19 16.90 -6.59
C HIS A 289 3.07 17.72 -5.95
N PRO A 290 1.81 17.58 -6.41
CA PRO A 290 0.67 18.19 -5.72
C PRO A 290 0.50 17.56 -4.34
N SER A 291 0.28 18.36 -3.30
CA SER A 291 0.09 17.84 -1.94
C SER A 291 -1.11 16.88 -1.90
N GLY A 292 -0.97 15.79 -1.15
CA GLY A 292 -2.02 14.77 -1.01
C GLY A 292 -2.26 13.90 -2.26
N ALA A 293 -1.56 14.13 -3.38
CA ALA A 293 -1.80 13.35 -4.59
C ALA A 293 -1.31 11.89 -4.44
N ILE A 294 -2.27 10.96 -4.47
CA ILE A 294 -2.06 9.51 -4.49
C ILE A 294 -2.47 8.96 -5.86
N GLY A 295 -1.70 8.03 -6.41
CA GLY A 295 -2.04 7.39 -7.69
C GLY A 295 -1.17 7.86 -8.84
N ILE A 296 -1.76 8.53 -9.83
CA ILE A 296 -1.06 8.96 -11.04
C ILE A 296 -1.08 10.47 -11.11
N VAL A 297 0.08 11.09 -11.21
CA VAL A 297 0.24 12.53 -11.38
C VAL A 297 0.86 12.85 -12.73
N LYS A 298 0.76 14.10 -13.15
CA LYS A 298 1.41 14.60 -14.35
C LYS A 298 2.75 15.21 -14.00
N TYR A 299 3.78 14.85 -14.76
CA TYR A 299 5.07 15.52 -14.64
C TYR A 299 4.93 16.99 -14.97
N ARG A 300 5.49 17.81 -14.08
CA ARG A 300 5.67 19.24 -14.21
C ARG A 300 7.05 19.56 -13.71
N LYS A 301 7.87 20.20 -14.55
CA LYS A 301 9.20 20.63 -14.15
C LYS A 301 9.09 21.52 -12.90
N PRO A 302 9.91 21.31 -11.87
CA PRO A 302 9.97 22.24 -10.74
C PRO A 302 10.24 23.63 -11.31
N LYS A 303 9.41 24.61 -10.95
CA LYS A 303 9.73 26.00 -11.23
C LYS A 303 11.09 26.23 -10.60
N ALA A 304 12.12 26.56 -11.41
CA ALA A 304 13.45 26.86 -10.90
C ALA A 304 13.23 27.79 -9.71
N ALA A 305 13.61 27.33 -8.51
CA ALA A 305 13.35 28.04 -7.27
C ALA A 305 13.77 29.47 -7.57
N THR A 306 12.78 30.36 -7.70
CA THR A 306 13.02 31.73 -8.14
C THR A 306 13.94 32.22 -7.06
N THR A 307 15.22 32.34 -7.40
CA THR A 307 16.34 32.51 -6.47
C THR A 307 15.85 33.51 -5.47
N ALA A 308 15.59 33.02 -4.25
CA ALA A 308 14.82 33.77 -3.27
C ALA A 308 15.39 35.18 -3.28
N PRO A 309 14.58 36.21 -3.63
CA PRO A 309 15.10 37.51 -3.98
C PRO A 309 16.08 37.91 -2.90
N GLU A 310 17.35 37.99 -3.31
CA GLU A 310 18.53 38.06 -2.46
C GLU A 310 18.19 38.88 -1.23
N ALA A 311 18.10 38.19 -0.08
CA ALA A 311 17.39 38.66 1.11
C ALA A 311 17.63 40.16 1.29
N ARG A 312 16.62 40.97 0.93
CA ARG A 312 16.74 42.43 0.94
C ARG A 312 17.36 42.78 2.29
N PRO A 313 18.57 43.39 2.33
CA PRO A 313 19.31 43.55 3.58
C PRO A 313 18.36 44.19 4.56
N LYS A 314 18.07 43.50 5.68
CA LYS A 314 17.11 43.93 6.69
C LYS A 314 17.44 45.39 6.97
N ARG A 315 16.58 46.28 6.48
CA ARG A 315 16.74 47.73 6.62
C ARG A 315 16.89 47.93 8.12
N ARG A 316 18.10 48.26 8.60
CA ARG A 316 18.39 48.46 10.02
C ARG A 316 17.30 49.40 10.52
N VAL A 317 16.35 48.86 11.28
CA VAL A 317 15.40 49.68 12.00
C VAL A 317 16.27 50.39 13.01
N SER A 318 16.57 51.66 12.73
CA SER A 318 17.28 52.54 13.63
C SER A 318 16.60 52.43 14.98
N GLN A 319 17.26 51.79 15.94
CA GLN A 319 16.76 51.72 17.30
C GLN A 319 16.62 53.16 17.79
N LYS A 320 15.39 53.67 17.83
CA LYS A 320 15.08 54.92 18.52
C LYS A 320 15.48 54.69 19.98
N ALA A 321 16.50 55.41 20.42
CA ALA A 321 16.95 55.41 21.80
C ALA A 321 15.75 55.68 22.73
N MET A 322 15.47 54.72 23.61
CA MET A 322 14.50 54.91 24.70
C MET A 322 15.07 55.98 25.66
N PRO A 323 14.32 57.06 25.99
CA PRO A 323 14.76 58.04 26.96
C PRO A 323 14.79 57.42 28.37
N CYS A 324 15.98 57.41 28.97
CA CYS A 324 16.22 57.01 30.35
C CYS A 324 15.45 57.96 31.29
N LYS A 325 14.41 57.45 31.96
CA LYS A 325 13.72 58.18 33.03
C LYS A 325 14.59 58.17 34.28
N LYS A 326 15.18 59.34 34.61
CA LYS A 326 15.80 59.57 35.93
C LYS A 326 14.72 59.51 37.01
N ALA A 327 14.88 58.59 37.95
CA ALA A 327 14.10 58.55 39.19
C ALA A 327 14.53 59.72 40.08
N ALA A 328 13.60 60.62 40.41
CA ALA A 328 13.79 61.65 41.42
C ALA A 328 13.55 61.03 42.80
N MET A 329 14.62 61.00 43.59
CA MET A 329 14.63 60.64 45.00
C MET A 329 14.17 61.89 45.79
N ARG A 330 13.09 61.78 46.59
CA ARG A 330 12.71 62.79 47.58
C ARG A 330 12.99 62.24 48.98
N ILE A 331 13.66 63.08 49.77
CA ILE A 331 14.06 62.90 51.17
C ILE A 331 12.88 63.20 52.08
#